data_AF-A0A0Q7VKC3-F1
#
_entry.id   AF-A0A0Q7VKC3-F1
#
_cell.length_a   1.000
_cell.length_b   1.000
_cell.length_c   1.000
_cell.angle_alpha   90.00
_cell.angle_beta   90.00
_cell.angle_gamma   90.00
#
_symmetry.space_group_name_H-M   'P 1'
#
loop_
_entity.id
_entity.type
_entity.pdbx_description
1 polymer ?
#
loop_
_entity_poly.entity_id
_entity_poly.type
_entity_poly.pdbx_seq_one_letter_code
_entity_poly.pdbx_strand_id
1 'polypeptide(L)'
;MSDLPDRAPSRRDLLAAGAASAVIVGSPAAGAPAAQAVRPSPPPQMPVAFKVNGKPQHLTLDTRTTLLDALREHLHLTGTKKGCDHGQCGACTVIVDGRRINACLSLAVQHEGDEITTIEGLGTPEKLHPMQAAFVKHDGYQCGYCTPGQICSAVAVLDEIKRGVPSHVQGDLMARPRATNMEMRERMSGNICRCGAYSNIAEAMAEVAEDRA
;
A
#
# COMPACT_ATOMS: atom_id res chain seq x y z
N MET A 1 66.40 -29.72 21.63
CA MET A 1 65.89 -29.58 20.25
C MET A 1 65.05 -30.80 19.94
N SER A 2 63.75 -30.73 20.22
CA SER A 2 62.70 -31.61 19.69
C SER A 2 61.38 -30.92 20.00
N ASP A 3 60.82 -30.31 18.96
CA ASP A 3 59.56 -29.58 18.93
C ASP A 3 58.37 -30.47 19.33
N LEU A 4 57.52 -29.98 20.25
CA LEU A 4 56.14 -30.43 20.37
C LEU A 4 55.24 -29.34 19.78
N PRO A 5 54.43 -29.64 18.74
CA PRO A 5 53.59 -28.63 18.13
C PRO A 5 52.42 -28.29 19.04
N ASP A 6 52.32 -27.01 19.39
CA ASP A 6 51.21 -26.40 20.11
C ASP A 6 50.00 -26.31 19.16
N ARG A 7 49.25 -27.41 19.04
CA ARG A 7 48.12 -27.50 18.11
C ARG A 7 46.83 -27.13 18.83
N ALA A 8 46.44 -25.85 18.73
CA ALA A 8 45.12 -25.41 19.16
C ALA A 8 44.02 -26.17 18.39
N PRO A 9 42.93 -26.60 19.05
CA PRO A 9 41.88 -27.40 18.42
C PRO A 9 41.20 -26.62 17.30
N SER A 10 40.99 -27.26 16.16
CA SER A 10 40.34 -26.66 15.00
C SER A 10 38.81 -26.66 15.19
N ARG A 11 38.12 -25.82 14.39
CA ARG A 11 36.63 -25.84 14.31
C ARG A 11 36.07 -27.23 14.02
N ARG A 12 36.81 -28.10 13.32
CA ARG A 12 36.38 -29.48 13.04
C ARG A 12 36.48 -30.37 14.27
N ASP A 13 37.48 -30.16 15.13
CA ASP A 13 37.66 -30.93 16.36
C ASP A 13 36.55 -30.61 17.38
N LEU A 14 36.13 -29.33 17.43
CA LEU A 14 34.98 -28.87 18.21
C LEU A 14 33.64 -29.47 17.72
N LEU A 15 33.46 -29.61 16.41
CA LEU A 15 32.26 -30.22 15.83
C LEU A 15 32.20 -31.74 16.07
N ALA A 16 33.35 -32.42 16.05
CA ALA A 16 33.43 -33.84 16.34
C ALA A 16 33.17 -34.15 17.83
N ALA A 17 33.65 -33.31 18.75
CA ALA A 17 33.41 -33.46 20.19
C ALA A 17 31.95 -33.16 20.59
N GLY A 18 31.25 -32.28 19.85
CA GLY A 18 29.85 -31.91 20.13
C GLY A 18 28.83 -33.03 19.92
N ALA A 19 29.18 -34.11 19.21
CA ALA A 19 28.26 -35.21 18.90
C ALA A 19 28.09 -36.25 20.04
N ALA A 20 28.88 -36.18 21.11
CA ALA A 20 28.98 -37.25 22.11
C ALA A 20 28.36 -36.92 23.49
N SER A 21 27.54 -35.88 23.63
CA SER A 21 26.95 -35.52 24.93
C SER A 21 25.49 -35.06 24.83
N ALA A 22 24.60 -35.99 24.47
CA ALA A 22 23.18 -35.90 24.79
C ALA A 22 22.49 -37.26 24.63
N VAL A 23 22.87 -38.24 25.46
CA VAL A 23 21.98 -39.38 25.74
C VAL A 23 21.45 -39.20 27.15
N ILE A 24 20.39 -38.40 27.29
CA ILE A 24 19.48 -38.47 28.43
C ILE A 24 18.19 -39.08 27.91
N VAL A 25 17.91 -40.28 28.42
CA VAL A 25 16.68 -41.03 28.23
C VAL A 25 15.53 -40.22 28.81
N GLY A 26 14.79 -39.52 27.94
CA GLY A 26 13.48 -38.98 28.27
C GLY A 26 12.43 -40.06 28.03
N SER A 27 11.93 -40.66 29.12
CA SER A 27 10.73 -41.50 29.07
C SER A 27 9.60 -40.75 28.36
N PRO A 28 8.80 -41.38 27.48
CA PRO A 28 7.60 -40.74 27.00
C PRO A 28 6.70 -40.57 28.21
N ALA A 29 6.44 -39.31 28.59
CA ALA A 29 5.35 -39.00 29.49
C ALA A 29 4.06 -39.48 28.80
N ALA A 30 3.63 -40.69 29.14
CA ALA A 30 2.32 -41.19 28.79
C ALA A 30 1.30 -40.28 29.50
N GLY A 31 0.66 -39.39 28.74
CA GLY A 31 -0.47 -38.61 29.24
C GLY A 31 -0.39 -37.09 29.09
N ALA A 32 0.46 -36.52 28.23
CA ALA A 32 0.13 -35.18 27.73
C ALA A 32 -1.14 -35.31 26.86
N PRO A 33 -2.28 -34.70 27.22
CA PRO A 33 -3.43 -34.67 26.32
C PRO A 33 -2.93 -34.05 25.01
N ALA A 34 -3.12 -34.76 23.90
CA ALA A 34 -2.88 -34.18 22.58
C ALA A 34 -3.62 -32.84 22.56
N ALA A 35 -2.87 -31.74 22.44
CA ALA A 35 -3.47 -30.42 22.34
C ALA A 35 -4.51 -30.51 21.22
N GLN A 36 -5.79 -30.41 21.58
CA GLN A 36 -6.85 -30.43 20.60
C GLN A 36 -6.59 -29.23 19.70
N ALA A 37 -6.26 -29.50 18.44
CA ALA A 37 -6.11 -28.45 17.45
C ALA A 37 -7.42 -27.66 17.43
N VAL A 38 -7.36 -26.41 17.89
CA VAL A 38 -8.51 -25.50 17.85
C VAL A 38 -8.89 -25.38 16.38
N ARG A 39 -10.05 -25.93 16.02
CA ARG A 39 -10.58 -25.75 14.67
C ARG A 39 -10.92 -24.27 14.52
N PRO A 40 -10.38 -23.58 13.51
CA PRO A 40 -10.72 -22.17 13.30
C PRO A 40 -12.23 -22.06 13.06
N SER A 41 -12.89 -21.18 13.81
CA SER A 41 -14.27 -20.79 13.53
C SER A 41 -14.34 -20.16 12.14
N PRO A 42 -15.48 -20.28 11.42
CA PRO A 42 -15.70 -19.54 10.20
C PRO A 42 -15.45 -18.05 10.43
N PRO A 43 -14.89 -17.33 9.45
CA PRO A 43 -14.67 -15.90 9.62
C PRO A 43 -15.98 -15.16 9.89
N PRO A 44 -16.00 -14.20 10.83
CA PRO A 44 -17.17 -13.38 11.06
C PRO A 44 -17.49 -12.58 9.80
N GLN A 45 -18.76 -12.58 9.40
CA GLN A 45 -19.25 -11.82 8.25
C GLN A 45 -20.15 -10.69 8.71
N MET A 46 -20.07 -9.53 8.06
CA MET A 46 -20.91 -8.36 8.33
C MET A 46 -21.45 -7.77 7.03
N PRO A 47 -22.73 -7.36 7.00
CA PRO A 47 -23.24 -6.52 5.91
C PRO A 47 -22.56 -5.16 5.95
N VAL A 48 -22.30 -4.59 4.78
CA VAL A 48 -21.77 -3.24 4.60
C VAL A 48 -22.33 -2.63 3.31
N ALA A 49 -22.59 -1.33 3.32
CA ALA A 49 -23.02 -0.56 2.17
C ALA A 49 -22.20 0.72 1.98
N PHE A 50 -21.83 1.03 0.74
CA PHE A 50 -21.11 2.26 0.37
C PHE A 50 -21.30 2.57 -1.11
N LYS A 51 -20.86 3.74 -1.56
CA LYS A 51 -20.96 4.15 -2.97
C LYS A 51 -19.58 4.10 -3.61
N VAL A 52 -19.42 3.29 -4.67
CA VAL A 52 -18.15 3.23 -5.42
C VAL A 52 -18.35 3.82 -6.81
N ASN A 53 -17.57 4.85 -7.15
CA ASN A 53 -17.62 5.54 -8.45
C ASN A 53 -19.05 5.96 -8.83
N GLY A 54 -19.78 6.51 -7.87
CA GLY A 54 -21.17 6.93 -8.06
C GLY A 54 -22.23 5.82 -7.91
N LYS A 55 -21.84 4.55 -7.79
CA LYS A 55 -22.77 3.40 -7.76
C LYS A 55 -22.92 2.79 -6.36
N PRO A 56 -24.15 2.65 -5.81
CA PRO A 56 -24.37 1.97 -4.55
C PRO A 56 -23.92 0.50 -4.60
N GLN A 57 -23.26 0.04 -3.54
CA GLN A 57 -22.82 -1.34 -3.34
C GLN A 57 -23.37 -1.84 -2.01
N HIS A 58 -23.85 -3.07 -1.98
CA HIS A 58 -24.28 -3.76 -0.77
C HIS A 58 -23.62 -5.14 -0.76
N LEU A 59 -22.82 -5.40 0.27
CA LEU A 59 -21.99 -6.60 0.36
C LEU A 59 -22.14 -7.23 1.74
N THR A 60 -21.91 -8.54 1.83
CA THR A 60 -21.68 -9.23 3.10
C THR A 60 -20.25 -9.76 3.07
N LEU A 61 -19.38 -9.23 3.94
CA LEU A 61 -17.94 -9.45 3.87
C LEU A 61 -17.39 -10.02 5.18
N ASP A 62 -16.29 -10.77 5.09
CA ASP A 62 -15.42 -11.06 6.23
C ASP A 62 -14.94 -9.74 6.84
N THR A 63 -15.00 -9.59 8.17
CA THR A 63 -14.62 -8.32 8.83
C THR A 63 -13.15 -7.96 8.64
N ARG A 64 -12.31 -8.90 8.20
CA ARG A 64 -10.89 -8.69 7.89
C ARG A 64 -10.65 -8.19 6.48
N THR A 65 -11.66 -8.20 5.61
CA THR A 65 -11.53 -7.74 4.22
C THR A 65 -11.17 -6.27 4.21
N THR A 66 -9.99 -5.96 3.65
CA THR A 66 -9.54 -4.59 3.43
C THR A 66 -10.42 -3.90 2.39
N LEU A 67 -10.49 -2.57 2.39
CA LEU A 67 -11.15 -1.83 1.32
C LEU A 67 -10.54 -2.19 -0.04
N LEU A 68 -9.21 -2.41 -0.08
CA LEU A 68 -8.50 -2.85 -1.27
C LEU A 68 -9.06 -4.18 -1.83
N ASP A 69 -9.21 -5.18 -0.97
CA ASP A 69 -9.68 -6.50 -1.39
C ASP A 69 -11.18 -6.50 -1.69
N ALA A 70 -11.98 -5.70 -0.98
CA ALA A 70 -13.39 -5.47 -1.34
C ALA A 70 -13.52 -4.91 -2.77
N LEU A 71 -12.74 -3.89 -3.12
CA LEU A 71 -12.76 -3.30 -4.46
C LEU A 71 -12.31 -4.30 -5.54
N ARG A 72 -11.22 -5.03 -5.29
CA ARG A 72 -10.60 -5.87 -6.32
C ARG A 72 -11.26 -7.24 -6.48
N GLU A 73 -11.50 -7.92 -5.37
CA GLU A 73 -11.84 -9.34 -5.37
C GLU A 73 -13.36 -9.56 -5.26
N HIS A 74 -14.08 -8.63 -4.64
CA HIS A 74 -15.55 -8.70 -4.53
C HIS A 74 -16.27 -7.84 -5.57
N LEU A 75 -15.75 -6.67 -5.91
CA LEU A 75 -16.36 -5.75 -6.90
C LEU A 75 -15.69 -5.79 -8.28
N HIS A 76 -14.58 -6.52 -8.41
CA HIS A 76 -13.84 -6.69 -9.67
C HIS A 76 -13.32 -5.37 -10.29
N LEU A 77 -13.16 -4.33 -9.46
CA LEU A 77 -12.51 -3.07 -9.81
C LEU A 77 -11.00 -3.20 -9.59
N THR A 78 -10.34 -3.83 -10.56
CA THR A 78 -8.93 -4.21 -10.45
C THR A 78 -7.95 -3.08 -10.69
N GLY A 79 -8.42 -1.86 -10.98
CA GLY A 79 -7.61 -0.67 -11.19
C GLY A 79 -6.76 -0.33 -9.97
N THR A 80 -7.33 -0.39 -8.76
CA THR A 80 -6.57 -0.25 -7.50
C THR A 80 -5.64 -1.45 -7.31
N LYS A 81 -4.35 -1.21 -6.98
CA LYS A 81 -3.32 -2.27 -6.99
C LYS A 81 -2.82 -2.65 -5.60
N LYS A 82 -2.47 -3.92 -5.43
CA LYS A 82 -1.82 -4.45 -4.23
C LYS A 82 -0.31 -4.62 -4.45
N GLY A 83 0.46 -3.58 -4.15
CA GLY A 83 1.93 -3.62 -4.30
C GLY A 83 2.68 -4.12 -3.06
N CYS A 84 2.13 -3.92 -1.86
CA CYS A 84 2.81 -4.28 -0.61
C CYS A 84 1.89 -4.80 0.51
N ASP A 85 0.60 -4.44 0.49
CA ASP A 85 -0.37 -4.73 1.56
C ASP A 85 -0.03 -4.18 2.97
N HIS A 86 0.96 -3.28 3.07
CA HIS A 86 1.46 -2.76 4.34
C HIS A 86 1.62 -1.22 4.34
N GLY A 87 0.92 -0.51 3.44
CA GLY A 87 0.97 0.97 3.35
C GLY A 87 2.30 1.57 2.88
N GLN A 88 3.21 0.76 2.35
CA GLN A 88 4.56 1.18 2.00
C GLN A 88 4.69 1.81 0.61
N CYS A 89 3.80 1.50 -0.34
CA CYS A 89 4.00 1.87 -1.75
C CYS A 89 2.98 2.85 -2.35
N GLY A 90 1.81 3.04 -1.74
CA GLY A 90 0.73 3.88 -2.30
C GLY A 90 0.07 3.34 -3.58
N ALA A 91 0.41 2.14 -4.08
CA ALA A 91 -0.24 1.60 -5.29
C ALA A 91 -1.76 1.33 -5.08
N CYS A 92 -2.18 1.22 -3.82
CA CYS A 92 -3.56 1.00 -3.39
C CYS A 92 -4.33 2.29 -3.09
N THR A 93 -3.81 3.46 -3.47
CA THR A 93 -4.47 4.72 -3.15
C THR A 93 -5.83 4.84 -3.85
N VAL A 94 -6.85 5.13 -3.06
CA VAL A 94 -8.21 5.52 -3.49
C VAL A 94 -8.62 6.79 -2.75
N ILE A 95 -9.70 7.44 -3.19
CA ILE A 95 -10.24 8.64 -2.55
C ILE A 95 -11.53 8.27 -1.83
N VAL A 96 -11.58 8.44 -0.51
CA VAL A 96 -12.77 8.23 0.34
C VAL A 96 -13.22 9.59 0.86
N ASP A 97 -14.45 9.99 0.55
CA ASP A 97 -15.03 11.30 0.91
C ASP A 97 -14.09 12.48 0.61
N GLY A 98 -13.49 12.45 -0.59
CA GLY A 98 -12.55 13.47 -1.06
C GLY A 98 -11.13 13.37 -0.46
N ARG A 99 -10.84 12.38 0.39
CA ARG A 99 -9.53 12.20 1.02
C ARG A 99 -8.84 10.95 0.49
N ARG A 100 -7.61 11.09 0.00
CA ARG A 100 -6.81 9.93 -0.42
C ARG A 100 -6.37 9.09 0.78
N ILE A 101 -6.49 7.77 0.68
CA ILE A 101 -6.03 6.81 1.70
C ILE A 101 -5.38 5.59 1.05
N ASN A 102 -4.59 4.84 1.82
CA ASN A 102 -4.13 3.52 1.43
C ASN A 102 -5.22 2.47 1.73
N ALA A 103 -5.86 1.94 0.69
CA ALA A 103 -6.98 1.02 0.85
C ALA A 103 -6.60 -0.32 1.53
N CYS A 104 -5.32 -0.72 1.53
CA CYS A 104 -4.87 -1.93 2.22
C CYS A 104 -4.82 -1.80 3.75
N LEU A 105 -4.81 -0.56 4.28
CA LEU A 105 -4.74 -0.29 5.71
C LEU A 105 -6.09 0.19 6.28
N SER A 106 -7.18 -0.07 5.58
CA SER A 106 -8.54 0.22 6.04
C SER A 106 -9.44 -0.98 5.78
N LEU A 107 -10.32 -1.31 6.72
CA LEU A 107 -11.26 -2.41 6.57
C LEU A 107 -12.51 -1.93 5.82
N ALA A 108 -13.07 -2.76 4.95
CA ALA A 108 -14.27 -2.40 4.17
C ALA A 108 -15.45 -2.01 5.08
N VAL A 109 -15.61 -2.71 6.21
CA VAL A 109 -16.66 -2.46 7.21
C VAL A 109 -16.51 -1.12 7.95
N GLN A 110 -15.36 -0.44 7.86
CA GLN A 110 -15.17 0.90 8.44
C GLN A 110 -15.75 2.01 7.57
N HIS A 111 -16.15 1.69 6.33
CA HIS A 111 -16.59 2.63 5.31
C HIS A 111 -18.09 2.55 5.03
N GLU A 112 -18.88 2.17 6.03
CA GLU A 112 -20.35 2.19 5.93
C GLU A 112 -20.85 3.60 5.59
N GLY A 113 -21.52 3.73 4.44
CA GLY A 113 -22.08 5.00 3.95
C GLY A 113 -21.12 5.90 3.16
N ASP A 114 -19.82 5.60 3.15
CA ASP A 114 -18.82 6.45 2.50
C ASP A 114 -18.94 6.48 0.97
N GLU A 115 -18.43 7.55 0.34
CA GLU A 115 -18.24 7.64 -1.10
C GLU A 115 -16.77 7.38 -1.48
N ILE A 116 -16.55 6.31 -2.25
CA ILE A 116 -15.24 5.84 -2.69
C ILE A 116 -15.08 6.11 -4.19
N THR A 117 -14.00 6.79 -4.55
CA THR A 117 -13.57 6.98 -5.94
C THR A 117 -12.26 6.23 -6.18
N THR A 118 -12.27 5.32 -7.16
CA THR A 118 -11.10 4.60 -7.66
C THR A 118 -10.61 5.20 -8.98
N ILE A 119 -9.54 4.64 -9.56
CA ILE A 119 -9.03 5.10 -10.86
C ILE A 119 -10.08 5.00 -11.98
N GLU A 120 -10.93 3.98 -11.94
CA GLU A 120 -12.04 3.76 -12.87
C GLU A 120 -13.13 4.84 -12.74
N GLY A 121 -13.26 5.47 -11.57
CA GLY A 121 -14.20 6.56 -11.34
C GLY A 121 -13.72 7.91 -11.87
N LEU A 122 -12.41 8.08 -12.09
CA LEU A 122 -11.86 9.33 -12.60
C LEU A 122 -12.07 9.48 -14.11
N GLY A 123 -11.97 8.39 -14.87
CA GLY A 123 -12.15 8.41 -16.32
C GLY A 123 -11.91 7.06 -16.96
N THR A 124 -12.28 6.96 -18.24
CA THR A 124 -12.15 5.76 -19.08
C THR A 124 -11.28 6.06 -20.30
N PRO A 125 -10.82 5.05 -21.07
CA PRO A 125 -10.06 5.29 -22.29
C PRO A 125 -10.76 6.22 -23.30
N GLU A 126 -12.10 6.18 -23.35
CA GLU A 126 -12.92 7.03 -24.24
C GLU A 126 -13.08 8.46 -23.71
N LYS A 127 -12.92 8.65 -22.40
CA LYS A 127 -13.06 9.94 -21.72
C LYS A 127 -12.10 10.02 -20.54
N LEU A 128 -10.86 10.36 -20.86
CA LEU A 128 -9.81 10.51 -19.87
C LEU A 128 -10.09 11.71 -18.95
N HIS A 129 -9.84 11.52 -17.66
CA HIS A 129 -9.66 12.63 -16.74
C HIS A 129 -8.47 13.49 -17.21
N PRO A 130 -8.47 14.84 -17.01
CA PRO A 130 -7.32 15.68 -17.37
C PRO A 130 -5.98 15.15 -16.82
N MET A 131 -5.96 14.66 -15.57
CA MET A 131 -4.78 14.01 -14.99
C MET A 131 -4.37 12.72 -15.72
N GLN A 132 -5.32 11.90 -16.18
CA GLN A 132 -4.99 10.71 -16.97
C GLN A 132 -4.39 11.12 -18.33
N ALA A 133 -4.97 12.13 -19.00
CA ALA A 133 -4.47 12.65 -20.27
C ALA A 133 -3.05 13.24 -20.13
N ALA A 134 -2.79 14.00 -19.07
CA ALA A 134 -1.48 14.55 -18.78
C ALA A 134 -0.44 13.44 -18.53
N PHE A 135 -0.80 12.39 -17.79
CA PHE A 135 0.08 11.23 -17.58
C PHE A 135 0.44 10.53 -18.91
N VAL A 136 -0.49 10.45 -19.87
CA VAL A 136 -0.20 9.92 -21.21
C VAL A 136 0.73 10.87 -21.98
N LYS A 137 0.42 12.18 -21.99
CA LYS A 137 1.19 13.19 -22.72
C LYS A 137 2.66 13.28 -22.28
N HIS A 138 2.89 13.19 -20.97
CA HIS A 138 4.21 13.34 -20.36
C HIS A 138 4.95 12.03 -20.13
N ASP A 139 4.39 10.88 -20.55
CA ASP A 139 4.94 9.57 -20.25
C ASP A 139 5.15 9.37 -18.73
N GLY A 140 4.13 9.74 -17.95
CA GLY A 140 4.08 9.70 -16.48
C GLY A 140 3.97 8.28 -15.89
N TYR A 141 4.34 7.26 -16.66
CA TYR A 141 4.33 5.86 -16.26
C TYR A 141 5.23 5.03 -17.16
N GLN A 142 5.49 3.78 -16.77
CA GLN A 142 6.11 2.78 -17.65
C GLN A 142 5.36 1.45 -17.54
N CYS A 143 5.65 0.63 -16.52
CA CYS A 143 4.95 -0.65 -16.32
C CYS A 143 3.46 -0.50 -15.99
N GLY A 144 3.00 0.71 -15.67
CA GLY A 144 1.60 1.02 -15.36
C GLY A 144 1.14 0.63 -13.95
N TYR A 145 1.95 -0.11 -13.17
CA TYR A 145 1.47 -0.71 -11.92
C TYR A 145 1.21 0.32 -10.81
N CYS A 146 2.07 1.32 -10.65
CA CYS A 146 1.83 2.39 -9.67
C CYS A 146 0.86 3.46 -10.16
N THR A 147 0.59 3.52 -11.47
CA THR A 147 -0.12 4.62 -12.13
C THR A 147 -1.52 4.90 -11.54
N PRO A 148 -2.35 3.90 -11.20
CA PRO A 148 -3.64 4.15 -10.54
C PRO A 148 -3.49 4.93 -9.24
N GLY A 149 -2.58 4.50 -8.36
CA GLY A 149 -2.31 5.17 -7.10
C GLY A 149 -1.72 6.57 -7.30
N GLN A 150 -0.81 6.73 -8.28
CA GLN A 150 -0.23 8.03 -8.63
C GLN A 150 -1.30 9.02 -9.08
N ILE A 151 -2.22 8.62 -9.96
CA ILE A 151 -3.26 9.52 -10.48
C ILE A 151 -4.28 9.88 -9.39
N CYS A 152 -4.76 8.89 -8.62
CA CYS A 152 -5.64 9.16 -7.47
C CYS A 152 -5.00 10.12 -6.47
N SER A 153 -3.73 9.89 -6.13
CA SER A 153 -2.99 10.79 -5.24
C SER A 153 -2.82 12.17 -5.85
N ALA A 154 -2.42 12.29 -7.12
CA ALA A 154 -2.18 13.57 -7.77
C ALA A 154 -3.43 14.46 -7.78
N VAL A 155 -4.61 13.88 -8.06
CA VAL A 155 -5.89 14.59 -8.00
C VAL A 155 -6.17 15.10 -6.58
N ALA A 156 -6.02 14.24 -5.57
CA ALA A 156 -6.25 14.62 -4.18
C ALA A 156 -5.21 15.62 -3.65
N VAL A 157 -3.94 15.54 -4.07
CA VAL A 157 -2.88 16.50 -3.71
C VAL A 157 -3.22 17.91 -4.17
N LEU A 158 -3.68 18.07 -5.42
CA LEU A 158 -4.06 19.38 -5.92
C LEU A 158 -5.25 19.95 -5.15
N ASP A 159 -6.20 19.11 -4.72
CA ASP A 159 -7.29 19.53 -3.83
C ASP A 159 -6.80 19.88 -2.42
N GLU A 160 -5.90 19.09 -1.82
CA GLU A 160 -5.25 19.38 -0.53
C GLU A 160 -4.57 20.75 -0.53
N ILE A 161 -3.81 21.06 -1.60
CA ILE A 161 -3.15 22.37 -1.79
C ILE A 161 -4.22 23.48 -1.90
N LYS A 162 -5.26 23.26 -2.71
CA LYS A 162 -6.36 24.24 -2.88
C LYS A 162 -7.04 24.54 -1.54
N ARG A 163 -7.25 23.53 -0.71
CA ARG A 163 -7.83 23.62 0.64
C ARG A 163 -6.88 24.21 1.69
N GLY A 164 -5.62 24.43 1.35
CA GLY A 164 -4.63 25.07 2.22
C GLY A 164 -3.98 24.13 3.23
N VAL A 165 -3.98 22.82 2.99
CA VAL A 165 -3.33 21.85 3.87
C VAL A 165 -1.80 22.01 3.74
N PRO A 166 -1.04 22.29 4.82
CA PRO A 166 0.41 22.46 4.74
C PRO A 166 1.14 21.13 4.45
N SER A 167 2.41 21.21 4.05
CA SER A 167 3.30 20.05 3.90
C SER A 167 4.62 20.26 4.63
N HIS A 168 5.47 19.23 4.62
CA HIS A 168 6.79 19.28 5.24
C HIS A 168 7.73 20.34 4.64
N VAL A 169 7.59 20.65 3.35
CA VAL A 169 8.47 21.57 2.63
C VAL A 169 8.00 23.04 2.70
N GLN A 170 6.92 23.32 3.42
CA GLN A 170 6.38 24.67 3.55
C GLN A 170 7.18 25.48 4.57
N GLY A 171 7.80 26.58 4.12
CA GLY A 171 8.65 27.43 4.98
C GLY A 171 7.86 28.31 5.97
N ASP A 172 6.66 28.76 5.59
CA ASP A 172 5.75 29.52 6.47
C ASP A 172 4.43 28.77 6.60
N LEU A 173 4.16 28.17 7.75
CA LEU A 173 2.96 27.38 8.03
C LEU A 173 1.65 28.20 7.99
N MET A 174 1.73 29.53 8.07
CA MET A 174 0.55 30.41 8.02
C MET A 174 0.22 30.87 6.60
N ALA A 175 1.15 30.73 5.66
CA ALA A 175 0.92 31.04 4.25
C ALA A 175 0.08 29.97 3.56
N ARG A 176 -0.67 30.37 2.52
CA ARG A 176 -1.40 29.41 1.67
C ARG A 176 -0.40 28.63 0.80
N PRO A 177 -0.43 27.28 0.80
CA PRO A 177 0.44 26.47 -0.06
C PRO A 177 0.16 26.76 -1.53
N ARG A 178 1.21 26.66 -2.35
CA ARG A 178 1.14 26.78 -3.81
C ARG A 178 1.50 25.44 -4.44
N ALA A 179 0.95 25.14 -5.62
CA ALA A 179 1.27 23.94 -6.39
C ALA A 179 2.65 24.03 -7.06
N THR A 180 3.70 24.27 -6.28
CA THR A 180 5.07 24.26 -6.76
C THR A 180 5.52 22.82 -6.99
N ASN A 181 6.52 22.64 -7.84
CA ASN A 181 7.07 21.32 -8.09
C ASN A 181 7.58 20.64 -6.79
N MET A 182 8.23 21.38 -5.89
CA MET A 182 8.69 20.86 -4.59
C MET A 182 7.52 20.38 -3.70
N GLU A 183 6.45 21.16 -3.62
CA GLU A 183 5.24 20.80 -2.87
C GLU A 183 4.58 19.54 -3.44
N MET A 184 4.48 19.43 -4.77
CA MET A 184 3.92 18.24 -5.40
C MET A 184 4.80 17.01 -5.15
N ARG A 185 6.13 17.13 -5.23
CA ARG A 185 7.06 16.01 -4.97
C ARG A 185 6.97 15.50 -3.53
N GLU A 186 6.99 16.40 -2.55
CA GLU A 186 6.81 16.04 -1.14
C GLU A 186 5.49 15.30 -0.93
N ARG A 187 4.38 15.88 -1.38
CA ARG A 187 3.03 15.32 -1.17
C ARG A 187 2.78 14.01 -1.92
N MET A 188 3.52 13.76 -3.00
CA MET A 188 3.47 12.52 -3.77
C MET A 188 4.46 11.46 -3.30
N SER A 189 5.31 11.74 -2.30
CA SER A 189 6.35 10.82 -1.83
C SER A 189 5.79 9.52 -1.21
N GLY A 190 4.50 9.50 -0.87
CA GLY A 190 3.77 8.28 -0.46
C GLY A 190 3.44 7.30 -1.59
N ASN A 191 3.67 7.65 -2.86
CA ASN A 191 3.41 6.80 -4.02
C ASN A 191 4.73 6.42 -4.72
N ILE A 192 5.17 5.19 -4.51
CA ILE A 192 6.47 4.70 -5.02
C ILE A 192 6.34 4.20 -6.46
N CYS A 193 7.27 4.64 -7.31
CA CYS A 193 7.45 4.18 -8.68
C CYS A 193 8.84 3.54 -8.86
N ARG A 194 8.89 2.20 -9.02
CA ARG A 194 10.17 1.50 -9.21
C ARG A 194 10.79 1.71 -10.59
N CYS A 195 9.96 2.00 -11.60
CA CYS A 195 10.41 2.39 -12.93
C CYS A 195 11.11 3.77 -12.97
N GLY A 196 10.91 4.59 -11.93
CA GLY A 196 11.56 5.89 -11.82
C GLY A 196 10.93 7.01 -12.65
N ALA A 197 9.63 6.92 -12.99
CA ALA A 197 8.92 7.92 -13.81
C ALA A 197 8.61 9.24 -13.07
N TYR A 198 9.25 9.52 -11.93
CA TYR A 198 8.87 10.63 -11.04
C TYR A 198 8.97 12.01 -11.67
N SER A 199 9.98 12.27 -12.51
CA SER A 199 10.12 13.55 -13.20
C SER A 199 8.92 13.80 -14.11
N ASN A 200 8.56 12.82 -14.93
CA ASN A 200 7.43 12.87 -15.85
C ASN A 200 6.07 12.98 -15.14
N ILE A 201 5.92 12.28 -14.00
CA ILE A 201 4.74 12.42 -13.13
C ILE A 201 4.61 13.86 -12.63
N ALA A 202 5.71 14.51 -12.23
CA ALA A 202 5.69 15.89 -11.75
C ALA A 202 5.33 16.88 -12.88
N GLU A 203 5.80 16.67 -14.10
CA GLU A 203 5.43 17.48 -15.27
C GLU A 203 3.94 17.33 -15.62
N ALA A 204 3.41 16.09 -15.57
CA ALA A 204 1.98 15.85 -15.77
C ALA A 204 1.11 16.59 -14.74
N MET A 205 1.53 16.61 -13.48
CA MET A 205 0.81 17.35 -12.44
C MET A 205 0.92 18.86 -12.62
N ALA A 206 2.07 19.38 -13.03
CA ALA A 206 2.28 20.80 -13.28
C ALA A 206 1.34 21.32 -14.37
N GLU A 207 1.19 20.61 -15.49
CA GLU A 207 0.25 20.96 -16.55
C GLU A 207 -1.19 21.08 -16.02
N VAL A 208 -1.66 20.10 -15.24
CA VAL A 208 -3.03 20.13 -14.69
C VAL A 208 -3.21 21.22 -13.63
N ALA A 209 -2.15 21.58 -12.92
CA ALA A 209 -2.18 22.66 -11.94
C ALA A 209 -2.26 24.04 -12.62
N GLU A 210 -1.57 24.22 -13.76
CA GLU A 210 -1.58 25.45 -14.55
C GLU A 210 -2.90 25.64 -15.31
N ASP A 211 -3.46 24.58 -15.91
CA ASP A 211 -4.76 24.62 -16.62
C ASP A 211 -5.95 24.94 -15.71
N ARG A 212 -5.76 24.94 -14.38
CA ARG A 212 -6.78 25.26 -13.37
C ARG A 212 -6.53 26.58 -12.63
N ALA A 213 -5.46 27.31 -12.97
CA ALA A 213 -5.15 28.65 -12.45
C ALA A 213 -5.84 29.74 -13.28
#